data_AF-A0A2J6PTB5-F1
#
_entry.id   AF-A0A2J6PTB5-F1
#
_cell.length_a   1.000
_cell.length_b   1.000
_cell.length_c   1.000
_cell.angle_alpha   90.00
_cell.angle_beta   90.00
_cell.angle_gamma   90.00
#
_symmetry.space_group_name_H-M   'P 1'
#
loop_
_entity.id
_entity.type
_entity.pdbx_description
1 polymer ?
#
loop_
_entity_poly.entity_id
_entity_poly.type
_entity_poly.pdbx_seq_one_letter_code
_entity_poly.pdbx_strand_id
1 'polypeptide(L)'
;MRFLHSKTLEFREFPNHEVVVYAILSHTWGPDEVLFHELDGLNSDNTPQVIKQKSGYQKIQACCGQAASDGFEYAWVDTCCIDKRSSAELSEAINSMYRWYQDCAVCYAFLADVPNDVDATTQRQKFEQSRWFTRGWTLQELIAPHVLEFYGDQWISRGQEASLGTQRSLSDVISNLTRIPSPVLLREVRLSYYCISQKMSWAAGRKTTRVEDRAYSLMGLFNINMPLLYGEGNRAFFRLQEELMKVSADETLFAWEMRSIPDYPGLLAYSPDNFVNSALIDQHESLIGSTQRTTPFSVTNMGLRMEVMLLK
;
A
#
# COMPACT_ATOMS: atom_id res chain seq x y z
N MET A 1 14.19 1.20 12.74
CA MET A 1 13.31 2.12 11.98
C MET A 1 13.57 3.55 12.44
N ARG A 2 13.46 4.54 11.54
CA ARG A 2 13.65 5.97 11.84
C ARG A 2 12.30 6.69 11.84
N PHE A 3 12.09 7.60 12.78
CA PHE A 3 10.86 8.39 12.94
C PHE A 3 11.19 9.87 13.14
N LEU A 4 10.20 10.72 12.94
CA LEU A 4 10.23 12.12 13.36
C LEU A 4 9.60 12.24 14.74
N HIS A 5 10.24 12.99 15.64
CA HIS A 5 9.59 13.43 16.87
C HIS A 5 8.50 14.47 16.54
N SER A 6 7.25 14.20 16.93
CA SER A 6 6.06 14.92 16.47
C SER A 6 6.06 16.43 16.77
N LYS A 7 6.84 16.88 17.77
CA LYS A 7 6.92 18.32 18.12
C LYS A 7 8.14 19.03 17.52
N THR A 8 9.27 18.36 17.45
CA THR A 8 10.56 18.98 17.07
C THR A 8 10.98 18.67 15.64
N LEU A 9 10.35 17.67 15.00
CA LEU A 9 10.70 17.14 13.68
C LEU A 9 12.13 16.58 13.61
N GLU A 10 12.74 16.28 14.76
CA GLU A 10 14.05 15.63 14.81
C GLU A 10 13.92 14.14 14.53
N PHE A 11 14.88 13.58 13.80
CA PHE A 11 14.94 12.14 13.60
C PHE A 11 15.33 11.41 14.89
N ARG A 12 14.62 10.31 15.16
CA ARG A 12 14.95 9.32 16.19
C ARG A 12 14.97 7.94 15.57
N GLU A 13 16.04 7.20 15.82
CA GLU A 13 16.19 5.82 15.35
C GLU A 13 15.99 4.87 16.52
N PHE A 14 15.17 3.84 16.28
CA PHE A 14 14.92 2.79 17.24
C PHE A 14 15.32 1.43 16.66
N PRO A 15 16.00 0.59 17.44
CA PRO A 15 16.28 -0.79 17.06
C PRO A 15 14.99 -1.61 16.87
N ASN A 16 15.07 -2.69 16.08
CA ASN A 16 13.91 -3.53 15.73
C ASN A 16 13.23 -4.28 16.90
N HIS A 17 13.75 -4.20 18.13
CA HIS A 17 13.17 -4.84 19.32
C HIS A 17 12.46 -3.85 20.25
N GLU A 18 12.49 -2.56 19.94
CA GLU A 18 11.83 -1.54 20.75
C GLU A 18 10.40 -1.32 20.27
N VAL A 19 9.45 -1.36 21.21
CA VAL A 19 8.04 -1.11 20.91
C VAL A 19 7.83 0.40 20.89
N VAL A 20 7.64 0.95 19.69
CA VAL A 20 7.36 2.37 19.47
C VAL A 20 5.92 2.51 18.99
N VAL A 21 5.15 3.38 19.65
CA VAL A 21 3.80 3.75 19.21
C VAL A 21 3.91 5.02 18.37
N TYR A 22 3.44 4.96 17.12
CA TYR A 22 3.60 6.06 16.16
C TYR A 22 2.39 6.21 15.24
N ALA A 23 2.24 7.43 14.72
CA ALA A 23 1.38 7.71 13.58
C ALA A 23 2.16 7.58 12.27
N ILE A 24 1.49 7.24 11.17
CA ILE A 24 2.11 7.09 9.85
C ILE A 24 1.38 7.92 8.79
N LEU A 25 2.13 8.57 7.89
CA LEU A 25 1.56 9.32 6.77
C LEU A 25 1.46 8.44 5.52
N SER A 26 0.23 8.27 5.02
CA SER A 26 -0.03 7.79 3.67
C SER A 26 -0.31 8.96 2.76
N HIS A 27 0.38 9.06 1.63
CA HIS A 27 0.15 10.16 0.69
C HIS A 27 0.66 9.82 -0.72
N THR A 28 0.28 10.67 -1.67
CA THR A 28 0.81 10.58 -3.04
C THR A 28 1.85 11.66 -3.27
N TRP A 29 3.07 11.26 -3.64
CA TRP A 29 4.18 12.19 -3.81
C TRP A 29 3.85 13.32 -4.81
N GLY A 30 4.23 14.54 -4.47
CA GLY A 30 4.15 15.75 -5.27
C GLY A 30 5.52 16.21 -5.77
N PRO A 31 5.61 17.40 -6.37
CA PRO A 31 6.86 17.92 -6.95
C PRO A 31 7.90 18.33 -5.89
N ASP A 32 7.47 18.86 -4.73
CA ASP A 32 8.38 19.41 -3.71
C ASP A 32 8.42 18.56 -2.44
N GLU A 33 8.63 17.25 -2.60
CA GLU A 33 8.88 16.39 -1.45
C GLU A 33 10.18 16.76 -0.73
N VAL A 34 10.21 16.47 0.56
CA VAL A 34 11.41 16.61 1.39
C VAL A 34 12.00 15.22 1.62
N LEU A 35 13.27 15.06 1.26
CA LEU A 35 13.98 13.79 1.42
C LEU A 35 14.77 13.76 2.73
N PHE A 36 15.20 12.56 3.15
CA PHE A 36 15.95 12.35 4.40
C PHE A 36 17.13 13.32 4.55
N HIS A 37 18.01 13.38 3.54
CA HIS A 37 19.23 14.18 3.57
C HIS A 37 18.99 15.71 3.60
N GLU A 38 17.77 16.16 3.37
CA GLU A 38 17.41 17.58 3.48
C GLU A 38 17.02 17.97 4.90
N LEU A 39 16.64 17.01 5.74
CA LEU A 39 16.28 17.21 7.15
C LEU A 39 17.27 16.60 8.14
N ASP A 40 18.25 15.83 7.65
CA ASP A 40 19.23 15.18 8.51
C ASP A 40 20.03 16.22 9.33
N GLY A 41 20.07 16.02 10.65
CA GLY A 41 20.63 16.98 11.61
C GLY A 41 19.83 18.28 11.83
N LEU A 42 18.64 18.40 11.24
CA LEU A 42 17.75 19.55 11.40
C LEU A 42 16.55 19.26 12.31
N ASN A 43 15.91 20.33 12.75
CA ASN A 43 14.69 20.36 13.53
C ASN A 43 13.80 21.54 13.10
N SER A 44 12.63 21.67 13.73
CA SER A 44 11.66 22.74 13.44
C SER A 44 12.26 24.15 13.47
N ASP A 45 13.25 24.38 14.32
CA ASP A 45 13.78 25.72 14.62
C ASP A 45 14.90 26.10 13.65
N ASN A 46 15.79 25.16 13.32
CA ASN A 46 16.95 25.40 12.46
C ASN A 46 16.73 25.03 10.98
N THR A 47 15.58 24.46 10.61
CA THR A 47 15.28 24.13 9.20
C THR A 47 15.25 25.40 8.34
N PRO A 48 16.04 25.48 7.24
CA PRO A 48 16.08 26.62 6.34
C PRO A 48 14.71 26.97 5.73
N GLN A 49 14.47 28.27 5.53
CA GLN A 49 13.18 28.77 5.01
C GLN A 49 12.82 28.19 3.64
N VAL A 50 13.82 27.92 2.79
CA VAL A 50 13.61 27.30 1.46
C VAL A 50 13.01 25.89 1.58
N ILE A 51 13.38 25.13 2.61
CA ILE A 51 12.79 23.81 2.88
C ILE A 51 11.40 23.98 3.49
N LYS A 52 11.23 24.94 4.41
CA LYS A 52 9.93 25.23 5.04
C LYS A 52 8.83 25.63 4.03
N GLN A 53 9.22 26.19 2.90
CA GLN A 53 8.31 26.58 1.81
C GLN A 53 7.89 25.40 0.91
N LYS A 54 8.55 24.24 1.00
CA LYS A 54 8.19 23.06 0.22
C LYS A 54 6.85 22.50 0.70
N SER A 55 5.98 22.13 -0.23
CA SER A 55 4.71 21.45 0.08
C SER A 55 4.94 20.12 0.81
N GLY A 56 6.03 19.40 0.51
CA GLY A 56 6.48 18.22 1.24
C GLY A 56 6.69 18.49 2.73
N TYR A 57 7.33 19.61 3.06
CA TYR A 57 7.59 19.99 4.45
C TYR A 57 6.28 20.32 5.19
N GLN A 58 5.37 21.05 4.54
CA GLN A 58 4.08 21.39 5.13
C GLN A 58 3.25 20.14 5.48
N LYS A 59 3.27 19.11 4.62
CA LYS A 59 2.63 17.81 4.93
C LYS A 59 3.29 17.11 6.12
N ILE A 60 4.63 17.13 6.19
CA ILE A 60 5.37 16.57 7.33
C ILE A 60 4.96 17.28 8.63
N GLN A 61 4.91 18.61 8.60
CA GLN A 61 4.45 19.41 9.74
C GLN A 61 3.00 19.11 10.12
N ALA A 62 2.10 19.01 9.15
CA ALA A 62 0.70 18.67 9.40
C ALA A 62 0.56 17.28 10.02
N CYS A 63 1.27 16.28 9.48
CA CYS A 63 1.30 14.92 10.03
C CYS A 63 1.83 14.89 11.47
N CYS A 64 2.96 15.54 11.73
CA CYS A 64 3.56 15.58 13.07
C CYS A 64 2.70 16.39 14.05
N GLY A 65 2.11 17.50 13.61
CA GLY A 65 1.17 18.29 14.40
C GLY A 65 -0.09 17.49 14.76
N GLN A 66 -0.65 16.76 13.80
CA GLN A 66 -1.79 15.87 14.01
C GLN A 66 -1.42 14.73 14.97
N ALA A 67 -0.27 14.08 14.77
CA ALA A 67 0.25 13.05 15.65
C ALA A 67 0.39 13.57 17.10
N ALA A 68 0.97 14.77 17.29
CA ALA A 68 1.09 15.39 18.60
C ALA A 68 -0.27 15.71 19.24
N SER A 69 -1.25 16.17 18.45
CA SER A 69 -2.63 16.43 18.90
C SER A 69 -3.33 15.15 19.37
N ASP A 70 -3.06 14.04 18.70
CA ASP A 70 -3.64 12.72 19.04
C ASP A 70 -2.84 11.99 20.14
N GLY A 71 -1.76 12.60 20.65
CA GLY A 71 -0.94 12.07 21.75
C GLY A 71 0.21 11.17 21.33
N PHE A 72 0.57 11.11 20.05
CA PHE A 72 1.69 10.33 19.54
C PHE A 72 3.00 11.14 19.53
N GLU A 73 4.01 10.62 20.20
CA GLU A 73 5.35 11.24 20.26
C GLU A 73 6.11 11.12 18.94
N TYR A 74 5.81 10.11 18.14
CA TYR A 74 6.50 9.80 16.90
C TYR A 74 5.56 9.74 15.70
N ALA A 75 6.03 10.25 14.57
CA ALA A 75 5.39 10.13 13.27
C ALA A 75 6.38 9.53 12.25
N TRP A 76 5.85 8.77 11.30
CA TRP A 76 6.63 8.21 10.19
C TRP A 76 6.13 8.74 8.85
N VAL A 77 7.07 9.13 8.00
CA VAL A 77 6.81 9.66 6.65
C VAL A 77 7.85 9.06 5.70
N ASP A 78 7.41 8.30 4.70
CA ASP A 78 8.27 7.52 3.79
C ASP A 78 9.30 8.38 3.03
N THR A 79 8.95 9.62 2.67
CA THR A 79 9.80 10.53 1.90
C THR A 79 11.09 10.89 2.65
N CYS A 80 11.00 11.12 3.95
CA CYS A 80 12.12 11.58 4.77
C CYS A 80 12.61 10.59 5.84
N CYS A 81 11.80 9.61 6.26
CA CYS A 81 12.22 8.61 7.24
C CYS A 81 13.06 7.48 6.64
N ILE A 82 13.06 7.32 5.32
CA ILE A 82 13.89 6.34 4.59
C ILE A 82 15.01 7.06 3.84
N ASP A 83 16.28 6.72 4.10
CA ASP A 83 17.40 7.14 3.25
C ASP A 83 17.43 6.30 1.96
N LYS A 84 16.81 6.85 0.92
CA LYS A 84 16.71 6.21 -0.40
C LYS A 84 18.05 6.12 -1.14
N ARG A 85 19.12 6.74 -0.63
CA ARG A 85 20.49 6.61 -1.17
C ARG A 85 21.15 5.31 -0.67
N SER A 86 20.68 4.76 0.45
CA SER A 86 21.10 3.46 0.96
C SER A 86 20.25 2.36 0.34
N SER A 87 20.82 1.58 -0.57
CA SER A 87 20.12 0.45 -1.20
C SER A 87 19.71 -0.62 -0.18
N ALA A 88 20.50 -0.81 0.87
CA ALA A 88 20.19 -1.72 1.97
C ALA A 88 18.95 -1.24 2.75
N GLU A 89 18.92 0.04 3.13
CA GLU A 89 17.79 0.63 3.87
C GLU A 89 16.52 0.66 3.01
N LEU A 90 16.63 1.03 1.72
CA LEU A 90 15.51 1.01 0.79
C LEU A 90 14.94 -0.41 0.63
N SER A 91 15.81 -1.42 0.56
CA SER A 91 15.40 -2.82 0.47
C SER A 91 14.68 -3.29 1.74
N GLU A 92 15.25 -3.00 2.92
CA GLU A 92 14.61 -3.31 4.20
C GLU A 92 13.24 -2.62 4.32
N ALA A 93 13.17 -1.34 3.91
CA ALA A 93 11.96 -0.55 3.97
C ALA A 93 10.85 -1.11 3.10
N ILE A 94 11.12 -1.44 1.84
CA ILE A 94 10.11 -1.99 0.94
C ILE A 94 9.61 -3.36 1.44
N ASN A 95 10.49 -4.23 1.94
CA ASN A 95 10.09 -5.52 2.52
C ASN A 95 9.32 -5.37 3.85
N SER A 96 9.45 -4.23 4.54
CA SER A 96 8.82 -3.99 5.84
C SER A 96 7.61 -3.06 5.78
N MET A 97 7.36 -2.37 4.66
CA MET A 97 6.40 -1.27 4.60
C MET A 97 4.99 -1.69 4.99
N TYR A 98 4.51 -2.84 4.51
CA TYR A 98 3.20 -3.35 4.91
C TYR A 98 3.09 -3.54 6.43
N ARG A 99 4.13 -4.11 7.05
CA ARG A 99 4.18 -4.30 8.51
C ARG A 99 4.21 -2.96 9.24
N TRP A 100 4.95 -1.97 8.74
CA TRP A 100 4.99 -0.64 9.33
C TRP A 100 3.64 0.10 9.26
N TYR A 101 2.86 -0.11 8.20
CA TYR A 101 1.48 0.37 8.16
C TYR A 101 0.55 -0.47 9.04
N GLN A 102 0.80 -1.77 9.18
CA GLN A 102 0.00 -2.64 10.03
C GLN A 102 0.17 -2.33 11.52
N ASP A 103 1.39 -2.05 11.95
CA ASP A 103 1.77 -1.86 13.35
C ASP A 103 1.65 -0.40 13.81
N CYS A 104 1.32 0.54 12.91
CA CYS A 104 1.07 1.91 13.29
C CYS A 104 -0.19 2.02 14.18
N ALA A 105 -0.22 3.02 15.06
CA ALA A 105 -1.40 3.29 15.87
C ALA A 105 -2.51 3.93 15.04
N VAL A 106 -2.13 4.80 14.10
CA VAL A 106 -3.03 5.46 13.15
C VAL A 106 -2.28 5.78 11.87
N CYS A 107 -2.97 5.61 10.74
CA CYS A 107 -2.54 6.08 9.44
C CYS A 107 -3.36 7.31 9.04
N TYR A 108 -2.68 8.41 8.73
CA TYR A 108 -3.29 9.60 8.15
C TYR A 108 -3.11 9.56 6.63
N ALA A 109 -4.20 9.40 5.89
CA ALA A 109 -4.21 9.48 4.43
C ALA A 109 -4.46 10.91 3.98
N PHE A 110 -3.43 11.56 3.44
CA PHE A 110 -3.54 12.92 2.89
C PHE A 110 -3.84 12.90 1.39
N LEU A 111 -5.00 13.46 1.04
CA LEU A 111 -5.52 13.55 -0.32
C LEU A 111 -5.43 15.01 -0.79
N ALA A 112 -4.27 15.39 -1.33
CA ALA A 112 -3.97 16.75 -1.77
C ALA A 112 -4.89 17.28 -2.89
N ASP A 113 -5.65 16.40 -3.56
CA ASP A 113 -6.56 16.71 -4.66
C ASP A 113 -8.05 16.73 -4.24
N VAL A 114 -8.33 16.68 -2.94
CA VAL A 114 -9.69 16.70 -2.38
C VAL A 114 -9.92 17.95 -1.54
N PRO A 115 -10.70 18.92 -2.04
CA PRO A 115 -10.96 20.16 -1.34
C PRO A 115 -11.89 19.98 -0.13
N ASN A 116 -11.59 20.66 0.98
CA ASN A 116 -12.48 20.68 2.15
C ASN A 116 -13.57 21.75 2.08
N ASP A 117 -13.38 22.79 1.29
CA ASP A 117 -14.17 24.03 1.21
C ASP A 117 -15.14 24.04 0.02
N VAL A 118 -15.75 22.89 -0.23
CA VAL A 118 -16.81 22.69 -1.23
C VAL A 118 -18.02 22.02 -0.60
N ASP A 119 -19.15 21.98 -1.30
CA ASP A 119 -20.32 21.25 -0.83
C ASP A 119 -20.04 19.73 -0.73
N ALA A 120 -20.81 19.04 0.11
CA ALA A 120 -20.61 17.62 0.39
C ALA A 120 -20.69 16.71 -0.86
N THR A 121 -21.47 17.09 -1.87
CA THR A 121 -21.59 16.29 -3.11
C THR A 121 -20.32 16.41 -3.94
N THR A 122 -19.83 17.65 -4.12
CA THR A 122 -18.58 17.91 -4.84
C THR A 122 -17.38 17.29 -4.13
N GLN A 123 -17.32 17.40 -2.79
CA GLN A 123 -16.25 16.79 -2.01
C GLN A 123 -16.21 15.27 -2.18
N ARG A 124 -17.37 14.61 -2.11
CA ARG A 124 -17.49 13.17 -2.33
C ARG A 124 -17.02 12.76 -3.72
N GLN A 125 -17.41 13.50 -4.76
CA GLN A 125 -16.95 13.23 -6.13
C GLN A 125 -15.43 13.38 -6.25
N LYS A 126 -14.83 14.40 -5.64
CA LYS A 126 -13.38 14.60 -5.64
C LYS A 126 -12.65 13.51 -4.87
N PHE A 127 -13.19 13.08 -3.73
CA PHE A 127 -12.68 11.95 -2.97
C PHE A 127 -12.63 10.67 -3.81
N GLU A 128 -13.74 10.33 -4.47
CA GLU A 128 -13.82 9.14 -5.34
C GLU A 128 -12.88 9.21 -6.55
N GLN A 129 -12.58 10.42 -7.03
CA GLN A 129 -11.65 10.65 -8.15
C GLN A 129 -10.19 10.81 -7.71
N SER A 130 -9.90 10.76 -6.41
CA SER A 130 -8.57 11.07 -5.91
C SER A 130 -7.52 10.11 -6.48
N ARG A 131 -6.40 10.68 -6.89
CA ARG A 131 -5.19 9.95 -7.29
C ARG A 131 -4.67 9.00 -6.20
N TRP A 132 -5.05 9.20 -4.94
CA TRP A 132 -4.69 8.30 -3.85
C TRP A 132 -5.22 6.89 -4.07
N PHE A 133 -6.46 6.72 -4.54
CA PHE A 133 -7.05 5.40 -4.80
C PHE A 133 -6.47 4.67 -6.02
N THR A 134 -5.78 5.40 -6.90
CA THR A 134 -5.16 4.87 -8.11
C THR A 134 -3.64 4.71 -8.01
N ARG A 135 -3.01 5.08 -6.88
CA ARG A 135 -1.58 4.82 -6.64
C ARG A 135 -1.36 3.37 -6.23
N GLY A 136 -0.30 2.72 -6.73
CA GLY A 136 0.00 1.31 -6.41
C GLY A 136 0.24 1.06 -4.93
N TRP A 137 1.18 1.82 -4.35
CA TRP A 137 1.59 1.67 -2.95
C TRP A 137 0.47 1.92 -1.94
N THR A 138 -0.49 2.81 -2.22
CA THR A 138 -1.59 3.10 -1.30
C THR A 138 -2.56 1.93 -1.11
N LEU A 139 -2.45 0.83 -1.86
CA LEU A 139 -3.25 -0.38 -1.62
C LEU A 139 -2.93 -1.00 -0.27
N GLN A 140 -1.65 -1.19 0.03
CA GLN A 140 -1.24 -1.69 1.34
C GLN A 140 -1.46 -0.64 2.44
N GLU A 141 -1.35 0.64 2.12
CA GLU A 141 -1.62 1.74 3.05
C GLU A 141 -3.12 1.84 3.38
N LEU A 142 -3.99 1.34 2.49
CA LEU A 142 -5.42 1.19 2.73
C LEU A 142 -5.76 -0.03 3.58
N ILE A 143 -5.14 -1.18 3.28
CA ILE A 143 -5.53 -2.48 3.86
C ILE A 143 -4.81 -2.78 5.18
N ALA A 144 -3.53 -2.42 5.30
CA ALA A 144 -2.68 -2.85 6.41
C ALA A 144 -3.02 -2.18 7.75
N PRO A 145 -3.27 -0.85 7.84
CA PRO A 145 -3.55 -0.18 9.11
C PRO A 145 -4.80 -0.68 9.83
N HIS A 146 -4.80 -0.54 11.16
CA HIS A 146 -5.97 -0.82 11.99
C HIS A 146 -6.91 0.40 12.07
N VAL A 147 -6.34 1.59 12.03
CA VAL A 147 -7.05 2.87 12.03
C VAL A 147 -6.50 3.70 10.88
N LEU A 148 -7.40 4.15 10.01
CA LEU A 148 -7.09 4.99 8.86
C LEU A 148 -8.07 6.17 8.82
N GLU A 149 -7.53 7.37 8.79
CA GLU A 149 -8.28 8.62 8.72
C GLU A 149 -7.86 9.43 7.49
N PHE A 150 -8.84 9.97 6.77
CA PHE A 150 -8.62 10.71 5.53
C PHE A 150 -8.66 12.20 5.77
N TYR A 151 -7.73 12.93 5.17
CA TYR A 151 -7.67 14.38 5.22
C TYR A 151 -7.58 14.98 3.81
N GLY A 152 -8.30 16.07 3.59
CA GLY A 152 -8.27 16.83 2.33
C GLY A 152 -7.20 17.92 2.33
N ASP A 153 -7.24 18.81 1.34
CA ASP A 153 -6.22 19.83 1.10
C ASP A 153 -6.10 20.91 2.20
N GLN A 154 -7.14 21.09 3.04
CA GLN A 154 -7.10 22.02 4.17
C GLN A 154 -6.53 21.39 5.45
N TRP A 155 -5.98 20.17 5.40
CA TRP A 155 -5.37 19.55 6.58
C TRP A 155 -4.31 20.42 7.24
N ILE A 156 -3.47 21.05 6.40
CA ILE A 156 -2.38 21.91 6.84
C ILE A 156 -2.89 23.14 7.61
N SER A 157 -4.05 23.68 7.24
CA SER A 157 -4.62 24.90 7.83
C SER A 157 -5.58 24.64 8.99
N ARG A 158 -6.30 23.51 8.98
CA ARG A 158 -7.39 23.21 9.93
C ARG A 158 -7.17 22.01 10.84
N GLY A 159 -6.12 21.21 10.61
CA GLY A 159 -5.83 20.01 11.42
C GLY A 159 -7.00 19.03 11.45
N GLN A 160 -7.39 18.57 12.64
CA GLN A 160 -8.48 17.61 12.87
C GLN A 160 -9.80 18.01 12.19
N GLU A 161 -10.13 19.30 12.11
CA GLU A 161 -11.38 19.75 11.51
C GLU A 161 -11.45 19.57 9.98
N ALA A 162 -10.32 19.29 9.32
CA ALA A 162 -10.26 18.95 7.90
C ALA A 162 -10.39 17.45 7.63
N SER A 163 -10.70 16.64 8.64
CA SER A 163 -10.99 15.23 8.46
C SER A 163 -12.16 15.04 7.50
N LEU A 164 -11.96 14.17 6.51
CA LEU A 164 -12.97 13.71 5.57
C LEU A 164 -13.72 12.48 6.12
N GLY A 165 -13.23 11.92 7.23
CA GLY A 165 -13.76 10.74 7.89
C GLY A 165 -12.76 9.59 7.98
N THR A 166 -13.17 8.54 8.67
CA THR A 166 -12.39 7.32 8.87
C THR A 166 -12.69 6.30 7.75
N GLN A 167 -11.79 5.34 7.57
CA GLN A 167 -12.04 4.18 6.71
C GLN A 167 -13.32 3.43 7.09
N ARG A 168 -13.64 3.34 8.39
CA ARG A 168 -14.88 2.74 8.88
C ARG A 168 -16.11 3.53 8.44
N SER A 169 -16.10 4.85 8.59
CA SER A 169 -17.25 5.69 8.17
C SER A 169 -17.43 5.79 6.66
N LEU A 170 -16.37 5.49 5.89
CA LEU A 170 -16.35 5.58 4.43
C LEU A 170 -16.30 4.20 3.75
N SER A 171 -16.51 3.10 4.50
CA SER A 171 -16.25 1.74 4.02
C SER A 171 -17.01 1.40 2.74
N ASP A 172 -18.28 1.78 2.64
CA ASP A 172 -19.11 1.45 1.48
C ASP A 172 -18.67 2.22 0.23
N VAL A 173 -18.26 3.48 0.41
CA VAL A 173 -17.72 4.32 -0.66
C VAL A 173 -16.41 3.74 -1.18
N ILE A 174 -15.50 3.41 -0.26
CA ILE A 174 -14.20 2.84 -0.58
C ILE A 174 -14.36 1.45 -1.21
N SER A 175 -15.28 0.63 -0.70
CA SER A 175 -15.56 -0.71 -1.23
C SER A 175 -16.05 -0.64 -2.68
N ASN A 176 -17.02 0.24 -2.96
CA ASN A 176 -17.51 0.45 -4.32
C ASN A 176 -16.42 0.97 -5.27
N LEU A 177 -15.59 1.89 -4.80
CA LEU A 177 -14.52 2.50 -5.59
C LEU A 177 -13.38 1.52 -5.90
N THR A 178 -12.96 0.72 -4.91
CA THR A 178 -11.74 -0.09 -4.98
C THR A 178 -12.00 -1.56 -5.28
N ARG A 179 -13.26 -2.01 -5.17
CA ARG A 179 -13.70 -3.42 -5.21
C ARG A 179 -13.13 -4.28 -4.08
N ILE A 180 -12.57 -3.64 -3.05
CA ILE A 180 -12.16 -4.31 -1.82
C ILE A 180 -13.41 -4.46 -0.95
N PRO A 181 -13.84 -5.68 -0.58
CA PRO A 181 -15.05 -5.86 0.20
C PRO A 181 -15.01 -5.09 1.54
N SER A 182 -16.13 -4.47 1.94
CA SER A 182 -16.25 -3.80 3.24
C SER A 182 -15.75 -4.65 4.43
N PRO A 183 -15.99 -5.97 4.50
CA PRO A 183 -15.43 -6.81 5.58
C PRO A 183 -13.89 -6.84 5.64
N VAL A 184 -13.20 -6.61 4.52
CA VAL A 184 -11.73 -6.44 4.51
C VAL A 184 -11.35 -5.09 5.11
N LEU A 185 -12.00 -4.01 4.66
CA LEU A 185 -11.74 -2.63 5.12
C LEU A 185 -12.07 -2.46 6.61
N LEU A 186 -13.08 -3.17 7.10
CA LEU A 186 -13.51 -3.17 8.50
C LEU A 186 -12.76 -4.21 9.36
N ARG A 187 -11.89 -5.02 8.72
CA ARG A 187 -11.11 -6.11 9.34
C ARG A 187 -11.97 -7.17 10.03
N GLU A 188 -13.17 -7.39 9.52
CA GLU A 188 -14.11 -8.41 10.00
C GLU A 188 -13.73 -9.81 9.51
N VAL A 189 -13.04 -9.89 8.37
CA VAL A 189 -12.57 -11.15 7.77
C VAL A 189 -11.05 -11.09 7.54
N ARG A 190 -10.35 -12.18 7.86
CA ARG A 190 -8.90 -12.26 7.64
C ARG A 190 -8.59 -12.31 6.15
N LEU A 191 -7.52 -11.63 5.73
CA LEU A 191 -7.03 -11.65 4.34
C LEU A 191 -6.73 -13.07 3.82
N SER A 192 -6.45 -14.04 4.69
CA SER A 192 -6.22 -15.44 4.30
C SER A 192 -7.43 -16.13 3.68
N TYR A 193 -8.64 -15.60 3.89
CA TYR A 193 -9.87 -16.11 3.25
C TYR A 193 -10.06 -15.63 1.81
N TYR A 194 -9.25 -14.66 1.36
CA TYR A 194 -9.32 -14.15 0.00
C TYR A 194 -8.21 -14.76 -0.85
N CYS A 195 -8.61 -15.26 -2.01
CA CYS A 195 -7.73 -15.90 -2.97
C CYS A 195 -6.79 -14.90 -3.66
N ILE A 196 -5.80 -15.42 -4.37
CA ILE A 196 -4.81 -14.63 -5.11
C ILE A 196 -5.50 -13.76 -6.14
N SER A 197 -6.43 -14.29 -6.92
CA SER A 197 -7.09 -13.49 -7.97
C SER A 197 -7.91 -12.33 -7.41
N GLN A 198 -8.60 -12.54 -6.28
CA GLN A 198 -9.32 -11.49 -5.58
C GLN A 198 -8.37 -10.38 -5.13
N LYS A 199 -7.26 -10.73 -4.47
CA LYS A 199 -6.25 -9.75 -4.03
C LYS A 199 -5.61 -9.01 -5.21
N MET A 200 -5.29 -9.71 -6.30
CA MET A 200 -4.77 -9.10 -7.52
C MET A 200 -5.79 -8.14 -8.15
N SER A 201 -7.09 -8.46 -8.08
CA SER A 201 -8.14 -7.58 -8.60
C SER A 201 -8.21 -6.23 -7.87
N TRP A 202 -7.86 -6.18 -6.57
CA TRP A 202 -7.77 -4.94 -5.80
C TRP A 202 -6.62 -4.03 -6.23
N ALA A 203 -5.58 -4.61 -6.83
CA ALA A 203 -4.45 -3.91 -7.42
C ALA A 203 -4.69 -3.47 -8.87
N ALA A 204 -5.67 -4.07 -9.56
CA ALA A 204 -5.98 -3.75 -10.94
C ALA A 204 -6.44 -2.29 -11.09
N GLY A 205 -5.90 -1.59 -12.08
CA GLY A 205 -6.15 -0.18 -12.37
C GLY A 205 -5.18 0.77 -11.65
N ARG A 206 -4.49 0.32 -10.60
CA ARG A 206 -3.51 1.14 -9.89
C ARG A 206 -2.23 1.36 -10.70
N LYS A 207 -1.58 2.49 -10.47
CA LYS A 207 -0.43 3.02 -11.22
C LYS A 207 0.76 3.26 -10.31
N THR A 208 1.94 2.96 -10.83
CA THR A 208 3.22 3.15 -10.15
C THR A 208 4.15 3.96 -11.03
N THR A 209 5.11 4.66 -10.42
CA THR A 209 6.11 5.45 -11.17
C THR A 209 7.14 4.53 -11.82
N ARG A 210 7.66 3.56 -11.05
CA ARG A 210 8.49 2.48 -11.58
C ARG A 210 7.61 1.29 -11.91
N VAL A 211 7.89 0.63 -13.02
CA VAL A 211 7.07 -0.51 -13.47
C VAL A 211 7.20 -1.70 -12.52
N GLU A 212 8.37 -1.88 -11.92
CA GLU A 212 8.64 -2.95 -10.96
C GLU A 212 7.82 -2.82 -9.67
N ASP A 213 7.48 -1.59 -9.28
CA ASP A 213 6.65 -1.33 -8.09
C ASP A 213 5.23 -1.91 -8.25
N ARG A 214 4.77 -2.26 -9.47
CA ARG A 214 3.53 -3.02 -9.67
C ARG A 214 3.58 -4.38 -8.97
N ALA A 215 4.77 -4.94 -8.79
CA ALA A 215 5.02 -6.16 -8.05
C ALA A 215 5.39 -5.85 -6.59
N TYR A 216 6.34 -4.95 -6.37
CA TYR A 216 6.87 -4.69 -5.01
C TYR A 216 5.81 -4.13 -4.05
N SER A 217 4.85 -3.33 -4.54
CA SER A 217 3.73 -2.85 -3.72
C SER A 217 2.74 -3.92 -3.27
N LEU A 218 2.83 -5.13 -3.82
CA LEU A 218 1.96 -6.26 -3.47
C LEU A 218 2.64 -7.28 -2.57
N MET A 219 3.96 -7.19 -2.38
CA MET A 219 4.74 -8.14 -1.57
C MET A 219 4.16 -8.33 -0.17
N GLY A 220 3.85 -7.23 0.51
CA GLY A 220 3.28 -7.28 1.85
C GLY A 220 1.86 -7.88 1.91
N LEU A 221 1.01 -7.56 0.93
CA LEU A 221 -0.36 -8.10 0.84
C LEU A 221 -0.35 -9.63 0.67
N PHE A 222 0.64 -10.16 -0.04
CA PHE A 222 0.83 -11.59 -0.26
C PHE A 222 1.80 -12.24 0.72
N ASN A 223 2.40 -11.49 1.64
CA ASN A 223 3.43 -11.95 2.56
C ASN A 223 4.61 -12.65 1.83
N ILE A 224 5.09 -12.04 0.75
CA ILE A 224 6.22 -12.49 -0.07
C ILE A 224 7.42 -11.58 0.16
N ASN A 225 8.63 -12.18 0.22
CA ASN A 225 9.90 -11.46 0.19
C ASN A 225 10.66 -11.85 -1.08
N MET A 226 11.17 -10.87 -1.83
CA MET A 226 11.96 -11.09 -3.04
C MET A 226 12.95 -9.95 -3.26
N PRO A 227 14.13 -10.19 -3.86
CA PRO A 227 15.10 -9.15 -4.17
C PRO A 227 14.55 -8.05 -5.07
N LEU A 228 14.84 -6.79 -4.72
CA LEU A 228 14.50 -5.62 -5.52
C LEU A 228 15.51 -5.39 -6.64
N LEU A 229 15.11 -5.60 -7.88
CA LEU A 229 15.92 -5.41 -9.07
C LEU A 229 15.31 -4.33 -9.97
N TYR A 230 15.50 -3.05 -9.60
CA TYR A 230 15.06 -1.96 -10.46
C TYR A 230 15.82 -1.95 -11.79
N GLY A 231 15.08 -1.89 -12.91
CA GLY A 231 15.61 -2.05 -14.27
C GLY A 231 15.18 -3.36 -14.94
N GLU A 232 14.57 -4.30 -14.20
CA GLU A 232 14.08 -5.57 -14.77
C GLU A 232 12.73 -5.45 -15.49
N GLY A 233 12.06 -4.30 -15.39
CA GLY A 233 10.80 -4.06 -16.08
C GLY A 233 9.65 -4.90 -15.52
N ASN A 234 8.79 -5.42 -16.41
CA ASN A 234 7.66 -6.27 -16.01
C ASN A 234 8.09 -7.64 -15.45
N ARG A 235 9.37 -8.00 -15.53
CA ARG A 235 9.89 -9.23 -14.94
C ARG A 235 9.68 -9.31 -13.43
N ALA A 236 9.64 -8.16 -12.75
CA ALA A 236 9.32 -8.10 -11.33
C ALA A 236 7.96 -8.74 -11.01
N PHE A 237 6.95 -8.54 -11.86
CA PHE A 237 5.60 -9.11 -11.64
C PHE A 237 5.53 -10.61 -11.96
N PHE A 238 6.32 -11.09 -12.93
CA PHE A 238 6.49 -12.53 -13.14
C PHE A 238 7.15 -13.18 -11.92
N ARG A 239 8.22 -12.59 -11.40
CA ARG A 239 8.90 -13.09 -10.19
C ARG A 239 7.98 -13.11 -8.97
N LEU A 240 7.11 -12.11 -8.79
CA LEU A 240 6.10 -12.15 -7.73
C LEU A 240 5.20 -13.38 -7.85
N GLN A 241 4.72 -13.69 -9.06
CA GLN A 241 3.91 -14.88 -9.31
C GLN A 241 4.72 -16.19 -9.11
N GLU A 242 6.00 -16.20 -9.48
CA GLU A 242 6.91 -17.32 -9.20
C GLU A 242 7.11 -17.56 -7.71
N GLU A 243 7.27 -16.51 -6.89
CA GLU A 243 7.34 -16.64 -5.44
C GLU A 243 6.00 -17.11 -4.85
N LEU A 244 4.87 -16.61 -5.35
CA LEU A 244 3.53 -17.07 -4.97
C LEU A 244 3.37 -18.58 -5.23
N MET A 245 3.84 -19.08 -6.37
CA MET A 245 3.77 -20.51 -6.70
C MET A 245 4.59 -21.40 -5.75
N LYS A 246 5.62 -20.87 -5.09
CA LYS A 246 6.44 -21.63 -4.13
C LYS A 246 5.75 -21.80 -2.77
N VAL A 247 4.83 -20.90 -2.42
CA VAL A 247 4.24 -20.84 -1.07
C VAL A 247 2.73 -21.06 -1.05
N SER A 248 2.08 -21.13 -2.21
CA SER A 248 0.63 -21.30 -2.34
C SER A 248 0.30 -22.32 -3.42
N ALA A 249 -0.76 -23.11 -3.16
CA ALA A 249 -1.40 -23.99 -4.14
C ALA A 249 -2.72 -23.39 -4.69
N ASP A 250 -2.91 -22.08 -4.49
CA ASP A 250 -4.09 -21.37 -4.96
C ASP A 250 -4.09 -21.22 -6.48
N GLU A 251 -4.95 -22.01 -7.14
CA GLU A 251 -5.11 -22.08 -8.58
C GLU A 251 -5.65 -20.79 -9.20
N THR A 252 -6.28 -19.92 -8.39
CA THR A 252 -6.80 -18.63 -8.85
C THR A 252 -5.68 -17.70 -9.33
N LEU A 253 -4.40 -18.00 -9.04
CA LEU A 253 -3.24 -17.36 -9.66
C LEU A 253 -3.33 -17.35 -11.20
N PHE A 254 -3.95 -18.36 -11.81
CA PHE A 254 -4.11 -18.48 -13.26
C PHE A 254 -5.46 -17.97 -13.79
N ALA A 255 -6.33 -17.48 -12.90
CA ALA A 255 -7.68 -17.02 -13.22
C ALA A 255 -7.70 -15.54 -13.63
N TRP A 256 -6.95 -15.21 -14.68
CA TRP A 256 -6.82 -13.86 -15.23
C TRP A 256 -7.23 -13.82 -16.70
N GLU A 257 -7.58 -12.62 -17.18
CA GLU A 257 -8.04 -12.40 -18.55
C GLU A 257 -7.03 -11.59 -19.37
N MET A 258 -6.87 -12.00 -20.63
CA MET A 258 -6.05 -11.30 -21.61
C MET A 258 -6.84 -10.10 -22.16
N ARG A 259 -6.44 -8.87 -21.79
CA ARG A 259 -7.18 -7.64 -22.13
C ARG A 259 -6.77 -7.00 -23.46
N SER A 260 -5.57 -7.29 -23.90
CA SER A 260 -5.03 -6.93 -25.20
C SER A 260 -4.14 -8.07 -25.66
N ILE A 261 -3.90 -8.18 -26.96
CA ILE A 261 -2.92 -9.13 -27.49
C ILE A 261 -1.56 -8.42 -27.50
N PRO A 262 -0.58 -8.75 -26.63
CA PRO A 262 0.82 -8.56 -26.96
C PRO A 262 1.42 -9.88 -27.46
N ASP A 263 2.66 -9.81 -27.95
CA ASP A 263 3.53 -10.92 -28.38
C ASP A 263 3.89 -11.94 -27.29
N TYR A 264 3.08 -12.09 -26.22
CA TYR A 264 3.43 -12.90 -25.04
C TYR A 264 2.35 -13.96 -24.71
N PRO A 265 2.52 -15.22 -25.17
CA PRO A 265 1.62 -16.33 -24.90
C PRO A 265 2.00 -17.11 -23.62
N GLY A 266 2.39 -16.41 -22.55
CA GLY A 266 2.81 -17.04 -21.29
C GLY A 266 1.65 -17.40 -20.36
N LEU A 267 1.88 -18.37 -19.46
CA LEU A 267 0.91 -18.81 -18.44
C LEU A 267 0.66 -17.75 -17.35
N LEU A 268 1.67 -16.94 -17.04
CA LEU A 268 1.61 -15.94 -15.98
C LEU A 268 1.08 -14.62 -16.51
N ALA A 269 0.31 -13.92 -15.67
CA ALA A 269 -0.25 -12.62 -16.01
C ALA A 269 0.86 -11.59 -16.20
N TYR A 270 0.67 -10.66 -17.13
CA TYR A 270 1.63 -9.58 -17.36
C TYR A 270 1.58 -8.49 -16.29
N SER A 271 0.40 -8.32 -15.66
CA SER A 271 0.11 -7.22 -14.76
C SER A 271 -1.08 -7.56 -13.85
N PRO A 272 -1.21 -6.94 -12.66
CA PRO A 272 -2.44 -7.02 -11.87
C PRO A 272 -3.70 -6.62 -12.64
N ASP A 273 -3.57 -5.79 -13.67
CA ASP A 273 -4.70 -5.34 -14.51
C ASP A 273 -5.38 -6.51 -15.23
N ASN A 274 -4.71 -7.66 -15.39
CA ASN A 274 -5.32 -8.87 -15.95
C ASN A 274 -6.33 -9.54 -15.01
N PHE A 275 -6.31 -9.22 -13.71
CA PHE A 275 -7.19 -9.81 -12.68
C PHE A 275 -8.39 -8.94 -12.30
N VAL A 276 -8.57 -7.83 -12.98
CA VAL A 276 -9.73 -6.92 -12.85
C VAL A 276 -11.11 -7.61 -12.89
N ASN A 277 -11.24 -8.69 -13.67
CA ASN A 277 -12.34 -9.64 -13.83
C ASN A 277 -12.61 -10.51 -12.60
N SER A 278 -11.59 -10.67 -11.76
CA SER A 278 -11.42 -11.84 -10.91
C SER A 278 -11.84 -11.62 -9.45
N ALA A 279 -12.52 -10.50 -9.17
CA ALA A 279 -12.96 -10.13 -7.82
C ALA A 279 -14.03 -11.08 -7.23
N LEU A 280 -14.77 -11.77 -8.10
CA LEU A 280 -15.83 -12.72 -7.70
C LEU A 280 -15.39 -14.18 -7.81
N ILE A 281 -14.12 -14.44 -8.16
CA ILE A 281 -13.58 -15.80 -8.22
C ILE A 281 -13.26 -16.22 -6.79
N ASP A 282 -13.82 -17.36 -6.38
CA ASP A 282 -13.55 -17.95 -5.08
C ASP A 282 -12.73 -19.23 -5.22
N GLN A 283 -12.01 -19.59 -4.18
CA GLN A 283 -11.45 -20.93 -4.07
C GLN A 283 -12.58 -21.91 -3.77
N HIS A 284 -12.52 -23.11 -4.33
CA HIS A 284 -13.52 -24.13 -4.05
C HIS A 284 -13.57 -24.46 -2.55
N GLU A 285 -14.77 -24.39 -1.93
CA GLU A 285 -14.99 -24.52 -0.47
C GLU A 285 -14.36 -25.77 0.14
N SER A 286 -14.19 -26.85 -0.63
CA SER A 286 -13.53 -28.08 -0.16
C SER A 286 -12.03 -27.91 0.15
N LEU A 287 -11.41 -26.78 -0.20
CA LEU A 287 -10.01 -26.47 0.13
C LEU A 287 -9.89 -25.65 1.42
N ILE A 288 -10.98 -25.05 1.89
CA ILE A 288 -11.04 -24.31 3.15
C ILE A 288 -11.33 -25.32 4.26
N GLY A 289 -10.26 -25.95 4.76
CA GLY A 289 -10.30 -26.80 5.96
C GLY A 289 -10.49 -28.30 5.74
N SER A 290 -10.58 -28.79 4.49
CA SER A 290 -10.47 -30.22 4.22
C SER A 290 -9.01 -30.61 3.94
N THR A 291 -8.59 -31.76 4.46
CA THR A 291 -7.28 -32.38 4.24
C THR A 291 -7.10 -32.94 2.83
N GLN A 292 -7.92 -32.54 1.85
CA GLN A 292 -7.67 -32.84 0.43
C GLN A 292 -6.42 -32.05 0.02
N ARG A 293 -5.29 -32.75 0.05
CA ARG A 293 -3.98 -32.26 -0.34
C ARG A 293 -4.08 -31.68 -1.75
N THR A 294 -4.13 -30.36 -1.88
CA THR A 294 -3.71 -29.71 -3.11
C THR A 294 -2.25 -30.08 -3.32
N THR A 295 -1.95 -30.70 -4.46
CA THR A 295 -0.55 -30.92 -4.83
C THR A 295 0.07 -29.55 -5.09
N PRO A 296 1.24 -29.26 -4.51
CA PRO A 296 1.95 -28.02 -4.81
C PRO A 296 2.20 -27.88 -6.31
N PHE A 297 2.21 -26.64 -6.79
CA PHE A 297 2.67 -26.34 -8.13
C PHE A 297 4.11 -26.83 -8.32
N SER A 298 4.38 -27.45 -9.46
CA SER A 298 5.74 -27.84 -9.84
C SER A 298 6.10 -27.19 -11.17
N VAL A 299 7.04 -26.25 -11.13
CA VAL A 299 7.63 -25.65 -12.32
C VAL A 299 8.79 -26.53 -12.76
N THR A 300 8.71 -27.02 -14.00
CA THR A 300 9.74 -27.85 -14.65
C THR A 300 10.33 -27.10 -15.84
N ASN A 301 11.39 -27.64 -16.44
CA ASN A 301 11.92 -27.12 -17.72
C ASN A 301 10.91 -27.23 -18.88
N MET A 302 9.82 -27.99 -18.71
CA MET A 302 8.74 -28.16 -19.69
C MET A 302 7.53 -27.26 -19.43
N GLY A 303 7.47 -26.59 -18.28
CA GLY A 303 6.34 -25.75 -17.87
C GLY A 303 5.77 -26.13 -16.50
N LEU A 304 4.52 -25.70 -16.26
CA LEU A 304 3.81 -25.94 -15.00
C LEU A 304 3.14 -27.32 -14.99
N ARG A 305 3.31 -28.03 -13.88
CA ARG A 305 2.51 -29.19 -13.51
C ARG A 305 1.66 -28.85 -12.28
N MET A 306 0.36 -29.10 -12.38
CA MET A 306 -0.62 -28.95 -11.30
C MET A 306 -1.69 -30.03 -11.40
N GLU A 307 -2.36 -30.34 -10.28
CA GLU A 307 -3.52 -31.20 -10.21
C GLU A 307 -4.72 -30.33 -9.89
N VAL A 308 -5.75 -30.36 -10.74
CA VAL A 308 -6.97 -29.55 -10.58
C VAL A 308 -8.19 -30.45 -10.55
N MET A 309 -9.19 -30.09 -9.75
CA MET A 309 -10.48 -30.76 -9.79
C MET A 309 -11.30 -30.22 -10.96
N LEU A 310 -11.67 -31.12 -11.88
CA LEU A 310 -12.64 -30.79 -12.94
C LEU A 310 -14.05 -30.88 -12.37
N LEU A 311 -14.76 -29.76 -12.36
CA LEU A 311 -16.19 -29.72 -12.06
C LEU A 311 -16.94 -30.34 -13.25
N LYS A 312 -17.83 -31.30 -12.96
CA LYS A 312 -18.71 -31.95 -13.95
C LYS A 312 -20.06 -31.26 -14.00
#